data_AF-B6Q1F4-F1
#
_entry.id   AF-B6Q1F4-F1
#
_cell.length_a   1.000
_cell.length_b   1.000
_cell.length_c   1.000
_cell.angle_alpha   90.00
_cell.angle_beta   90.00
_cell.angle_gamma   90.00
#
_symmetry.space_group_name_H-M   'P 1'
#
loop_
_entity.id
_entity.type
_entity.pdbx_description
1 polymer ?
#
loop_
_entity_poly.entity_id
_entity_poly.type
_entity_poly.pdbx_seq_one_letter_code
_entity_poly.pdbx_strand_id
1 'polypeptide(L)'
;MGAKISGKRKGKPRGIRRDRDCQSCKTRGIKCDLNRPRCQPCVQSGLPCGGYPQRVVWATDTNFGQRRPREKVAIPALSQESQSPSDSSKPNTNSSKPPTPIAETLQMHDRYMTVNQYSFIKRLAAFYEQIKDANTQASGGYLAPEAIELVSRIWDFIRVRMKGQAASNGSAERQTVDAVQYHVDALMRLTEAIDKAHPIALFGIATFAFFEVCDGSFGEWQCHLNGARSLLDFHCHNKADLDRLSHELTGLNEIVAHLVWFDTMGAIIRGSNGLIFDDWHRETLSEEFFANVGCPVDTFHLFVTLAKAGNHINTLDLSFEALDQLLLRAEPRSSDIALVENAWRCTAAIAIISRIGDAGSLSRRKALSTAVDQACRVIAIMPPTSGIYIHLAATAYLAGIHATHPRQCEIVRTYWRNCRASDFPRYPDGQAKCEAKWRAEGLA
;
A
#
# COMPACT_ATOMS: atom_id res chain seq x y z
N MET A 1 29.91 -20.22 -64.41
CA MET A 1 29.59 -21.45 -63.65
C MET A 1 30.61 -21.56 -62.52
N GLY A 2 30.34 -21.63 -61.22
CA GLY A 2 29.15 -21.54 -60.37
C GLY A 2 29.67 -21.69 -58.94
N ALA A 3 29.63 -20.64 -58.13
CA ALA A 3 30.19 -20.65 -56.77
C ALA A 3 29.23 -21.38 -55.80
N LYS A 4 29.71 -22.47 -55.18
CA LYS A 4 28.96 -23.23 -54.15
C LYS A 4 28.95 -22.45 -52.83
N ILE A 5 27.77 -21.98 -52.43
CA ILE A 5 27.52 -21.41 -51.10
C ILE A 5 27.39 -22.56 -50.09
N SER A 6 28.33 -22.63 -49.13
CA SER A 6 28.29 -23.60 -48.03
C SER A 6 27.17 -23.24 -47.04
N GLY A 7 26.16 -24.11 -46.93
CA GLY A 7 25.05 -23.96 -45.99
C GLY A 7 25.50 -24.10 -44.53
N LYS A 8 25.24 -23.07 -43.71
CA LYS A 8 25.37 -23.15 -42.25
C LYS A 8 24.38 -24.18 -41.69
N ARG A 9 24.89 -25.13 -40.89
CA ARG A 9 24.08 -26.13 -40.16
C ARG A 9 23.13 -25.40 -39.21
N LYS A 10 21.82 -25.48 -39.48
CA LYS A 10 20.77 -25.04 -38.55
C LYS A 10 20.83 -25.92 -37.30
N GLY A 11 21.03 -25.30 -36.13
CA GLY A 11 20.98 -26.00 -34.84
C GLY A 11 19.62 -26.67 -34.63
N LYS A 12 19.59 -27.72 -33.80
CA LYS A 12 18.38 -28.48 -33.46
C LYS A 12 17.23 -27.53 -33.06
N PRO A 13 16.00 -27.72 -33.56
CA PRO A 13 14.88 -26.87 -33.20
C PRO A 13 14.65 -26.96 -31.69
N ARG A 14 14.73 -25.82 -30.99
CA ARG A 14 14.23 -25.71 -29.62
C ARG A 14 12.73 -26.06 -29.69
N GLY A 15 12.30 -27.01 -28.86
CA GLY A 15 10.93 -27.53 -28.85
C GLY A 15 9.88 -26.41 -28.96
N ILE A 16 8.79 -26.68 -29.68
CA ILE A 16 7.70 -25.73 -29.89
C ILE A 16 7.09 -25.38 -28.53
N ARG A 17 7.28 -24.12 -28.13
CA ARG A 17 6.66 -23.52 -26.94
C ARG A 17 5.20 -23.20 -27.25
N ARG A 18 4.27 -24.06 -26.80
CA ARG A 18 2.80 -23.90 -26.96
C ARG A 18 2.16 -23.04 -25.86
N ASP A 19 2.96 -22.55 -24.94
CA ASP A 19 2.54 -21.85 -23.72
C ASP A 19 2.03 -20.42 -23.97
N ARG A 20 2.18 -19.94 -25.21
CA ARG A 20 1.75 -18.63 -25.71
C ARG A 20 0.65 -18.72 -26.77
N ASP A 21 0.30 -19.92 -27.21
CA ASP A 21 -0.70 -20.14 -28.26
C ASP A 21 -2.07 -19.62 -27.81
N CYS A 22 -2.85 -19.06 -28.73
CA CYS A 22 -4.22 -18.67 -28.40
C CYS A 22 -5.04 -19.88 -27.94
N GLN A 23 -6.05 -19.65 -27.09
CA GLN A 23 -6.82 -20.75 -26.49
C GLN A 23 -7.42 -21.68 -27.54
N SER A 24 -7.96 -21.12 -28.63
CA SER A 24 -8.51 -21.91 -29.74
C SER A 24 -7.48 -22.80 -30.42
N CYS A 25 -6.27 -22.31 -30.70
CA CYS A 25 -5.21 -23.13 -31.30
C CYS A 25 -4.72 -24.21 -30.33
N LYS A 26 -4.63 -23.86 -29.05
CA LYS A 26 -4.22 -24.76 -27.97
C LYS A 26 -5.21 -25.93 -27.83
N THR A 27 -6.52 -25.65 -27.75
CA THR A 27 -7.58 -26.67 -27.69
C THR A 27 -7.63 -27.53 -28.95
N ARG A 28 -7.40 -26.93 -30.12
CA ARG A 28 -7.34 -27.66 -31.40
C ARG A 28 -6.03 -28.44 -31.61
N GLY A 29 -5.06 -28.30 -30.71
CA GLY A 29 -3.77 -28.96 -30.83
C GLY A 29 -2.90 -28.48 -32.00
N ILE A 30 -3.24 -27.36 -32.64
CA ILE A 30 -2.52 -26.79 -33.80
C ILE A 30 -1.54 -25.69 -33.37
N LYS A 31 -0.53 -25.43 -34.21
CA LYS A 31 0.46 -24.38 -33.96
C LYS A 31 -0.17 -22.99 -34.16
N CYS A 32 -0.12 -22.15 -33.14
CA CYS A 32 -0.52 -20.75 -33.26
C CYS A 32 0.59 -19.92 -33.91
N ASP A 33 0.21 -18.94 -34.74
CA ASP A 33 1.14 -17.98 -35.34
C ASP A 33 1.36 -16.72 -34.48
N LEU A 34 0.63 -16.60 -33.36
CA LEU A 34 0.73 -15.52 -32.36
C LEU A 34 0.39 -14.11 -32.87
N ASN A 35 -0.25 -13.99 -34.04
CA ASN A 35 -0.67 -12.69 -34.58
C ASN A 35 -1.80 -12.06 -33.74
N ARG A 36 -1.62 -10.81 -33.30
CA ARG A 36 -2.63 -10.06 -32.52
C ARG A 36 -3.39 -9.09 -33.44
N PRO A 37 -4.71 -8.88 -33.25
CA PRO A 37 -5.56 -9.42 -32.18
C PRO A 37 -6.05 -10.86 -32.41
N ARG A 38 -5.97 -11.39 -33.63
CA ARG A 38 -6.40 -12.76 -33.99
C ARG A 38 -5.31 -13.50 -34.77
N CYS A 39 -5.07 -14.76 -34.39
CA CYS A 39 -4.12 -15.64 -35.08
C CYS A 39 -4.65 -16.02 -36.49
N GLN A 40 -3.78 -16.14 -37.50
CA GLN A 40 -4.21 -16.54 -38.84
C GLN A 40 -4.87 -17.93 -38.87
N PRO A 41 -4.39 -18.95 -38.14
CA PRO A 41 -5.05 -20.25 -38.11
C PRO A 41 -6.52 -20.24 -37.65
N CYS A 42 -6.90 -19.31 -36.77
CA CYS A 42 -8.31 -19.12 -36.38
C CYS A 42 -9.09 -18.31 -37.41
N VAL A 43 -8.48 -17.29 -38.01
CA VAL A 43 -9.11 -16.48 -39.07
C VAL A 43 -9.41 -17.36 -40.29
N GLN A 44 -8.44 -18.14 -40.75
CA GLN A 44 -8.57 -19.03 -41.91
C GLN A 44 -9.56 -20.17 -41.65
N SER A 45 -9.69 -20.64 -40.40
CA SER A 45 -10.68 -21.66 -40.06
C SER A 45 -12.08 -21.10 -39.82
N GLY A 46 -12.31 -19.79 -40.00
CA GLY A 46 -13.60 -19.15 -39.74
C GLY A 46 -14.05 -19.17 -38.27
N LEU A 47 -13.14 -19.44 -37.33
CA LEU A 47 -13.47 -19.58 -35.90
C LEU A 47 -13.10 -18.32 -35.11
N PRO A 48 -13.86 -17.97 -34.05
CA PRO A 48 -13.45 -16.92 -33.12
C PRO A 48 -12.13 -17.33 -32.43
N CYS A 49 -11.18 -16.39 -32.38
CA CYS A 49 -9.93 -16.60 -31.69
C CYS A 49 -10.18 -16.37 -30.19
N GLY A 50 -10.04 -17.40 -29.36
CA GLY A 50 -10.29 -17.37 -27.92
C GLY A 50 -9.27 -16.60 -27.10
N GLY A 51 -8.59 -15.61 -27.72
CA GLY A 51 -7.58 -14.79 -27.08
C GLY A 51 -6.28 -15.54 -26.76
N TYR A 52 -5.29 -14.77 -26.36
CA TYR A 52 -3.97 -15.26 -25.95
C TYR A 52 -3.91 -15.37 -24.44
N PRO A 53 -3.21 -16.38 -23.88
CA PRO A 53 -2.99 -16.46 -22.44
C PRO A 53 -2.37 -15.15 -21.95
N GLN A 54 -3.09 -14.45 -21.08
CA GLN A 54 -2.52 -13.34 -20.33
C GLN A 54 -1.72 -13.94 -19.18
N ARG A 55 -0.53 -13.41 -18.96
CA ARG A 55 0.33 -13.78 -17.84
C ARG A 55 0.62 -12.52 -17.06
N VAL A 56 0.34 -12.55 -15.77
CA VAL A 56 0.85 -11.54 -14.84
C VAL A 56 2.34 -11.84 -14.66
N VAL A 57 3.17 -10.83 -14.85
CA VAL A 57 4.62 -10.92 -14.66
C VAL A 57 5.05 -9.74 -13.81
N TRP A 58 6.07 -9.94 -12.98
CA TRP A 58 6.68 -8.82 -12.26
C TRP A 58 7.18 -7.77 -13.24
N ALA A 59 6.81 -6.52 -12.99
CA ALA A 59 7.33 -5.40 -13.74
C ALA A 59 8.80 -5.21 -13.34
N THR A 60 9.71 -5.52 -14.26
CA THR A 60 11.13 -5.14 -14.17
C THR A 60 11.34 -3.81 -14.88
N ASP A 61 12.43 -3.08 -14.60
CA ASP A 61 12.76 -1.82 -15.30
C ASP A 61 12.77 -1.97 -16.84
N THR A 62 12.94 -3.19 -17.36
CA THR A 62 12.88 -3.49 -18.79
C THR A 62 11.46 -3.58 -19.38
N ASN A 63 10.42 -3.74 -18.55
CA ASN A 63 9.04 -3.92 -18.97
C ASN A 63 8.21 -2.62 -18.92
N PHE A 64 8.68 -1.60 -18.19
CA PHE A 64 8.12 -0.25 -18.27
C PHE A 64 8.73 0.50 -19.46
N GLY A 65 8.04 0.50 -20.60
CA GLY A 65 7.92 1.66 -21.50
C GLY A 65 9.15 2.49 -21.93
N GLN A 66 10.40 2.10 -21.67
CA GLN A 66 11.59 2.81 -22.08
C GLN A 66 12.53 1.85 -22.81
N ARG A 67 12.44 1.88 -24.15
CA ARG A 67 13.53 1.44 -25.01
C ARG A 67 14.74 2.34 -24.75
N ARG A 68 15.65 1.93 -23.86
CA ARG A 68 17.02 2.44 -23.86
C ARG A 68 18.04 1.29 -23.84
N PRO A 69 19.18 1.42 -24.56
CA PRO A 69 20.07 0.31 -24.84
C PRO A 69 20.84 -0.14 -23.59
N ARG A 70 20.97 -1.46 -23.47
CA ARG A 70 21.58 -2.20 -22.36
C ARG A 70 23.09 -1.99 -22.32
N GLU A 71 23.60 -1.23 -21.34
CA GLU A 71 25.01 -1.29 -20.93
C GLU A 71 25.18 -2.15 -19.68
N LYS A 72 26.16 -3.05 -19.74
CA LYS A 72 26.43 -4.09 -18.75
C LYS A 72 27.38 -3.53 -17.68
N VAL A 73 27.00 -3.60 -16.41
CA VAL A 73 27.94 -3.41 -15.30
C VAL A 73 27.91 -4.66 -14.42
N ALA A 74 29.10 -5.22 -14.19
CA ALA A 74 29.35 -6.39 -13.36
C ALA A 74 29.64 -5.96 -11.90
N ILE A 75 29.22 -6.78 -10.94
CA ILE A 75 29.54 -6.66 -9.51
C ILE A 75 30.38 -7.90 -9.10
N PRO A 76 31.40 -7.72 -8.26
CA PRO A 76 31.77 -8.73 -7.26
C PRO A 76 31.75 -8.13 -5.84
N ALA A 77 30.92 -8.62 -4.91
CA ALA A 77 31.09 -9.80 -4.04
C ALA A 77 32.00 -9.54 -2.81
N LEU A 78 31.35 -9.44 -1.64
CA LEU A 78 31.94 -9.42 -0.28
C LEU A 78 32.06 -10.87 0.24
N SER A 79 33.18 -11.17 0.91
CA SER A 79 33.44 -12.43 1.62
C SER A 79 33.57 -12.19 3.13
N GLN A 80 32.91 -13.07 3.90
CA GLN A 80 32.93 -13.20 5.36
C GLN A 80 34.10 -14.06 5.84
N GLU A 81 34.51 -13.89 7.11
CA GLU A 81 34.97 -14.96 8.04
C GLU A 81 35.05 -14.33 9.47
N SER A 82 34.27 -14.78 10.48
CA SER A 82 34.38 -15.98 11.34
C SER A 82 35.39 -15.82 12.49
N GLN A 83 34.94 -15.92 13.76
CA GLN A 83 35.49 -16.80 14.82
C GLN A 83 34.93 -16.49 16.23
N SER A 84 34.71 -17.56 17.01
CA SER A 84 34.45 -17.65 18.46
C SER A 84 35.44 -18.69 19.04
N PRO A 85 35.34 -19.21 20.28
CA PRO A 85 34.92 -18.70 21.60
C PRO A 85 35.88 -19.16 22.75
N SER A 86 35.69 -18.69 24.00
CA SER A 86 35.93 -19.37 25.31
C SER A 86 35.87 -18.33 26.45
N ASP A 87 35.62 -18.59 27.73
CA ASP A 87 35.01 -19.62 28.60
C ASP A 87 35.05 -19.02 30.04
N SER A 88 34.25 -19.49 31.00
CA SER A 88 34.42 -19.41 32.50
C SER A 88 33.20 -18.96 33.35
N SER A 89 32.44 -19.97 33.77
CA SER A 89 31.87 -20.32 35.10
C SER A 89 31.72 -19.38 36.34
N LYS A 90 30.47 -19.42 36.88
CA LYS A 90 29.98 -19.62 38.31
C LYS A 90 29.78 -18.40 39.25
N PRO A 91 28.94 -18.50 40.34
CA PRO A 91 27.76 -19.36 40.61
C PRO A 91 26.52 -18.66 41.25
N ASN A 92 25.43 -19.44 41.34
CA ASN A 92 24.12 -19.21 41.97
C ASN A 92 24.10 -18.94 43.49
N THR A 93 23.07 -18.22 43.95
CA THR A 93 22.37 -18.47 45.22
C THR A 93 20.85 -18.33 45.04
N ASN A 94 20.13 -19.41 45.35
CA ASN A 94 18.66 -19.51 45.38
C ASN A 94 18.13 -19.20 46.78
N SER A 95 16.96 -18.58 46.87
CA SER A 95 16.03 -18.76 47.99
C SER A 95 14.57 -18.79 47.47
N SER A 96 13.96 -19.95 47.64
CA SER A 96 12.57 -20.37 47.35
C SER A 96 11.59 -19.93 48.45
N LYS A 97 10.36 -19.46 48.21
CA LYS A 97 9.05 -20.18 47.97
C LYS A 97 7.91 -19.16 48.33
N PRO A 98 6.58 -19.40 48.18
CA PRO A 98 5.76 -20.38 47.42
C PRO A 98 4.61 -19.67 46.59
N PRO A 99 3.64 -20.39 45.96
CA PRO A 99 2.94 -19.93 44.75
C PRO A 99 1.45 -19.48 44.87
N THR A 100 0.99 -18.80 43.81
CA THR A 100 -0.39 -18.68 43.24
C THR A 100 -1.43 -17.81 43.98
N PRO A 101 -2.39 -17.14 43.29
CA PRO A 101 -3.04 -17.57 42.05
C PRO A 101 -3.02 -16.63 40.84
N ILE A 102 -3.11 -17.32 39.70
CA ILE A 102 -3.27 -16.86 38.33
C ILE A 102 -4.69 -16.30 38.19
N ALA A 103 -4.87 -14.98 38.14
CA ALA A 103 -6.13 -14.37 37.69
C ALA A 103 -6.04 -12.89 37.28
N GLU A 104 -4.98 -12.14 37.63
CA GLU A 104 -5.03 -10.67 37.54
C GLU A 104 -4.19 -10.02 36.42
N THR A 105 -3.46 -10.79 35.60
CA THR A 105 -2.55 -10.20 34.60
C THR A 105 -3.20 -9.94 33.23
N LEU A 106 -4.50 -10.20 33.04
CA LEU A 106 -5.18 -10.04 31.74
C LEU A 106 -5.99 -8.74 31.59
N GLN A 107 -6.10 -7.89 32.61
CA GLN A 107 -7.04 -6.75 32.56
C GLN A 107 -6.42 -5.36 32.36
N MET A 108 -5.09 -5.24 32.32
CA MET A 108 -4.44 -3.91 32.19
C MET A 108 -3.74 -3.69 30.84
N HIS A 109 -3.41 -4.74 30.08
CA HIS A 109 -2.74 -4.64 28.78
C HIS A 109 -3.68 -4.51 27.57
N ASP A 110 -5.00 -4.70 27.75
CA ASP A 110 -5.96 -4.65 26.63
C ASP A 110 -6.59 -3.26 26.41
N ARG A 111 -6.41 -2.34 27.38
CA ARG A 111 -7.05 -1.00 27.34
C ARG A 111 -6.30 0.07 26.54
N TYR A 112 -5.06 -0.19 26.12
CA TYR A 112 -4.25 0.77 25.35
C TYR A 112 -3.99 0.36 23.88
N MET A 113 -4.40 -0.85 23.47
CA MET A 113 -3.96 -1.45 22.19
C MET A 113 -5.04 -1.58 21.10
N THR A 114 -6.25 -1.06 21.29
CA THR A 114 -7.41 -1.64 20.57
C THR A 114 -8.20 -0.76 19.61
N VAL A 115 -8.08 0.57 19.57
CA VAL A 115 -9.20 1.36 18.98
C VAL A 115 -9.07 1.79 17.50
N ASN A 116 -7.90 1.84 16.84
CA ASN A 116 -7.94 2.09 15.37
C ASN A 116 -6.73 1.64 14.55
N GLN A 117 -5.64 1.21 15.19
CA GLN A 117 -4.37 0.97 14.48
C GLN A 117 -4.35 -0.32 13.63
N TYR A 118 -5.37 -1.16 13.75
CA TYR A 118 -5.41 -2.48 13.12
C TYR A 118 -6.78 -2.78 12.49
N SER A 119 -7.61 -1.82 12.08
CA SER A 119 -8.89 -2.23 11.47
C SER A 119 -8.66 -3.03 10.18
N PHE A 120 -7.66 -2.64 9.37
CA PHE A 120 -7.22 -3.43 8.22
C PHE A 120 -6.55 -4.74 8.64
N ILE A 121 -5.52 -4.70 9.49
CA ILE A 121 -4.79 -5.91 9.91
C ILE A 121 -5.67 -6.89 10.71
N LYS A 122 -6.60 -6.42 11.56
CA LYS A 122 -7.60 -7.25 12.25
C LYS A 122 -8.58 -7.84 11.24
N ARG A 123 -8.96 -7.11 10.19
CA ARG A 123 -9.76 -7.68 9.09
C ARG A 123 -8.96 -8.72 8.31
N LEU A 124 -7.68 -8.49 8.04
CA LEU A 124 -6.78 -9.48 7.45
C LEU A 124 -6.61 -10.70 8.38
N ALA A 125 -6.57 -10.49 9.70
CA ALA A 125 -6.50 -11.54 10.72
C ALA A 125 -7.79 -12.36 10.78
N ALA A 126 -8.94 -11.68 10.77
CA ALA A 126 -10.25 -12.31 10.76
C ALA A 126 -10.45 -13.14 9.49
N PHE A 127 -10.00 -12.61 8.34
CA PHE A 127 -9.95 -13.34 7.09
C PHE A 127 -9.10 -14.61 7.21
N TYR A 128 -7.91 -14.52 7.80
CA TYR A 128 -7.06 -15.69 8.05
C TYR A 128 -7.73 -16.75 8.94
N GLU A 129 -8.31 -16.34 10.08
CA GLU A 129 -8.98 -17.30 10.98
C GLU A 129 -10.23 -17.92 10.32
N GLN A 130 -10.99 -17.17 9.52
CA GLN A 130 -12.11 -17.71 8.74
C GLN A 130 -11.66 -18.78 7.73
N ILE A 131 -10.55 -18.55 7.02
CA ILE A 131 -9.98 -19.52 6.09
C ILE A 131 -9.57 -20.80 6.82
N LYS A 132 -8.92 -20.64 7.98
CA LYS A 132 -8.42 -21.75 8.79
C LYS A 132 -9.57 -22.59 9.36
N ASP A 133 -10.64 -21.95 9.83
CA ASP A 133 -11.84 -22.63 10.34
C ASP A 133 -12.59 -23.36 9.21
N ALA A 134 -12.73 -22.72 8.04
CA ALA A 134 -13.36 -23.32 6.85
C ALA A 134 -12.57 -24.51 6.29
N ASN A 135 -11.25 -24.55 6.47
CA ASN A 135 -10.42 -25.71 6.09
C ASN A 135 -10.51 -26.86 7.11
N THR A 136 -10.90 -26.58 8.36
CA THR A 136 -11.01 -27.57 9.43
C THR A 136 -12.39 -28.25 9.42
N GLN A 137 -13.43 -27.55 8.97
CA GLN A 137 -14.78 -28.09 8.79
C GLN A 137 -15.01 -28.39 7.31
N ALA A 138 -15.15 -29.68 6.94
CA ALA A 138 -15.21 -30.18 5.56
C ALA A 138 -16.46 -29.76 4.74
N SER A 139 -16.82 -28.48 4.72
CA SER A 139 -18.02 -27.95 4.08
C SER A 139 -17.75 -26.60 3.40
N GLY A 140 -17.58 -26.62 2.07
CA GLY A 140 -18.23 -25.62 1.21
C GLY A 140 -17.42 -24.51 0.55
N GLY A 141 -16.09 -24.46 0.66
CA GLY A 141 -15.27 -23.51 -0.12
C GLY A 141 -13.80 -23.90 -0.14
N TYR A 142 -13.38 -24.71 -1.12
CA TYR A 142 -11.98 -25.12 -1.26
C TYR A 142 -11.12 -23.93 -1.72
N LEU A 143 -10.53 -23.19 -0.78
CA LEU A 143 -9.33 -22.43 -1.12
C LEU A 143 -8.19 -23.42 -1.39
N ALA A 144 -7.43 -23.17 -2.45
CA ALA A 144 -6.30 -24.02 -2.80
C ALA A 144 -5.29 -24.06 -1.64
N PRO A 145 -4.62 -25.20 -1.37
CA PRO A 145 -3.61 -25.31 -0.30
C PRO A 145 -2.54 -24.20 -0.35
N GLU A 146 -2.20 -23.73 -1.54
CA GLU A 146 -1.25 -22.65 -1.76
C GLU A 146 -1.77 -21.28 -1.31
N ALA A 147 -3.08 -21.04 -1.39
CA ALA A 147 -3.71 -19.83 -0.88
C ALA A 147 -3.64 -19.79 0.65
N ILE A 148 -3.88 -20.92 1.32
CA ILE A 148 -3.77 -21.05 2.78
C ILE A 148 -2.33 -20.80 3.23
N GLU A 149 -1.35 -21.38 2.52
CA GLU A 149 0.06 -21.18 2.84
C GLU A 149 0.47 -19.71 2.68
N LEU A 150 0.05 -19.04 1.60
CA LEU A 150 0.32 -17.61 1.40
C LEU A 150 -0.19 -16.77 2.57
N VAL A 151 -1.47 -16.94 2.94
CA VAL A 151 -2.07 -16.15 4.02
C VAL A 151 -1.36 -16.43 5.35
N SER A 152 -0.99 -17.69 5.62
CA SER A 152 -0.20 -18.04 6.81
C SER A 152 1.16 -17.34 6.85
N ARG A 153 1.92 -17.33 5.74
CA ARG A 153 3.24 -16.68 5.71
C ARG A 153 3.14 -15.16 5.86
N ILE A 154 2.13 -14.56 5.24
CA ILE A 154 1.85 -13.13 5.40
C ILE A 154 1.46 -12.82 6.86
N TRP A 155 0.68 -13.68 7.50
CA TRP A 155 0.30 -13.53 8.89
C TRP A 155 1.52 -13.59 9.84
N ASP A 156 2.44 -14.53 9.61
CA ASP A 156 3.68 -14.61 10.37
C ASP A 156 4.54 -13.34 10.18
N PHE A 157 4.65 -12.87 8.94
CA PHE A 157 5.33 -11.60 8.63
C PHE A 157 4.70 -10.41 9.37
N ILE A 158 3.37 -10.24 9.30
CA ILE A 158 2.64 -9.17 10.00
C ILE A 158 2.93 -9.25 11.50
N ARG A 159 2.81 -10.45 12.10
CA ARG A 159 3.00 -10.67 13.53
C ARG A 159 4.41 -10.29 13.97
N VAL A 160 5.44 -10.69 13.22
CA VAL A 160 6.82 -10.37 13.56
C VAL A 160 7.12 -8.89 13.35
N ARG A 161 6.58 -8.27 12.30
CA ARG A 161 6.72 -6.82 12.10
C ARG A 161 6.07 -6.03 13.24
N MET A 162 4.89 -6.46 13.69
CA MET A 162 4.20 -5.84 14.82
C MET A 162 4.87 -6.10 16.17
N LYS A 163 5.40 -7.30 16.43
CA LYS A 163 6.03 -7.67 17.71
C LYS A 163 7.50 -7.24 17.82
N GLY A 164 8.23 -7.27 16.72
CA GLY A 164 9.67 -6.96 16.64
C GLY A 164 10.01 -5.51 16.96
N GLN A 165 9.02 -4.64 17.10
CA GLN A 165 9.18 -3.24 17.52
C GLN A 165 8.85 -3.00 19.01
N ALA A 166 8.27 -3.99 19.71
CA ALA A 166 7.87 -3.87 21.12
C ALA A 166 8.77 -4.65 22.11
N ALA A 167 9.66 -5.53 21.65
CA ALA A 167 10.43 -6.44 22.51
C ALA A 167 11.94 -6.13 22.52
N SER A 168 12.38 -5.23 23.40
CA SER A 168 13.80 -4.91 23.64
C SER A 168 14.58 -5.96 24.44
N ASN A 169 14.08 -7.19 24.60
CA ASN A 169 14.64 -8.17 25.55
C ASN A 169 15.14 -9.49 24.90
N GLY A 170 15.22 -9.57 23.56
CA GLY A 170 15.92 -10.64 22.85
C GLY A 170 17.25 -10.15 22.26
N SER A 171 18.19 -11.05 21.94
CA SER A 171 19.38 -10.68 21.17
C SER A 171 18.94 -10.09 19.82
N ALA A 172 19.15 -8.80 19.62
CA ALA A 172 18.66 -8.01 18.47
C ALA A 172 18.99 -8.66 17.11
N GLU A 173 20.12 -9.36 17.02
CA GLU A 173 20.53 -10.10 15.82
C GLU A 173 19.56 -11.23 15.44
N ARG A 174 19.10 -12.01 16.42
CA ARG A 174 18.20 -13.15 16.16
C ARG A 174 16.80 -12.70 15.74
N GLN A 175 16.31 -11.61 16.34
CA GLN A 175 15.04 -10.99 15.94
C GLN A 175 15.10 -10.42 14.52
N THR A 176 16.25 -9.86 14.12
CA THR A 176 16.47 -9.33 12.77
C THR A 176 16.50 -10.44 11.72
N VAL A 177 17.20 -11.55 12.01
CA VAL A 177 17.26 -12.72 11.12
C VAL A 177 15.88 -13.35 10.95
N ASP A 178 15.13 -13.54 12.04
CA ASP A 178 13.78 -14.09 11.98
C ASP A 178 12.85 -13.16 11.17
N ALA A 179 12.91 -11.84 11.36
CA ALA A 179 12.11 -10.88 10.59
C ALA A 179 12.41 -10.91 9.09
N VAL A 180 13.69 -11.01 8.70
CA VAL A 180 14.09 -11.17 7.29
C VAL A 180 13.58 -12.48 6.72
N GLN A 181 13.66 -13.58 7.48
CA GLN A 181 13.18 -14.89 7.04
C GLN A 181 11.67 -14.86 6.73
N TYR A 182 10.84 -14.36 7.65
CA TYR A 182 9.39 -14.27 7.43
C TYR A 182 9.03 -13.34 6.28
N HIS A 183 9.80 -12.27 6.07
CA HIS A 183 9.62 -11.37 4.92
C HIS A 183 9.88 -12.12 3.60
N VAL A 184 11.01 -12.83 3.48
CA VAL A 184 11.37 -13.59 2.28
C VAL A 184 10.35 -14.69 2.00
N ASP A 185 9.93 -15.44 3.02
CA ASP A 185 8.93 -16.50 2.87
C ASP A 185 7.59 -15.95 2.37
N ALA A 186 7.14 -14.82 2.90
CA ALA A 186 5.92 -14.15 2.43
C ALA A 186 6.05 -13.69 0.96
N LEU A 187 7.19 -13.13 0.56
CA LEU A 187 7.43 -12.73 -0.83
C LEU A 187 7.51 -13.92 -1.80
N MET A 188 8.11 -15.03 -1.38
CA MET A 188 8.19 -16.24 -2.20
C MET A 188 6.79 -16.79 -2.49
N ARG A 189 5.96 -16.96 -1.46
CA ARG A 189 4.57 -17.41 -1.65
C ARG A 189 3.75 -16.42 -2.46
N LEU A 190 3.95 -15.11 -2.25
CA LEU A 190 3.25 -14.09 -3.03
C LEU A 190 3.62 -14.18 -4.51
N THR A 191 4.89 -14.40 -4.81
CA THR A 191 5.38 -14.59 -6.18
C THR A 191 4.72 -15.78 -6.85
N GLU A 192 4.62 -16.92 -6.17
CA GLU A 192 3.93 -18.11 -6.70
C GLU A 192 2.45 -17.85 -6.98
N ALA A 193 1.77 -17.11 -6.11
CA ALA A 193 0.37 -16.73 -6.32
C ALA A 193 0.20 -15.77 -7.52
N ILE A 194 1.14 -14.83 -7.70
CA ILE A 194 1.16 -13.90 -8.84
C ILE A 194 1.45 -14.62 -10.15
N ASP A 195 2.39 -15.58 -10.16
CA ASP A 195 2.72 -16.38 -11.35
C ASP A 195 1.51 -17.22 -11.83
N LYS A 196 0.66 -17.64 -10.88
CA LYS A 196 -0.62 -18.31 -11.15
C LYS A 196 -1.77 -17.33 -11.44
N ALA A 197 -1.52 -16.02 -11.37
CA ALA A 197 -2.52 -14.95 -11.42
C ALA A 197 -3.68 -15.19 -10.44
N HIS A 198 -3.41 -15.78 -9.27
CA HIS A 198 -4.46 -16.11 -8.31
C HIS A 198 -4.90 -14.85 -7.54
N PRO A 199 -6.21 -14.56 -7.42
CA PRO A 199 -6.68 -13.30 -6.83
C PRO A 199 -6.33 -13.13 -5.35
N ILE A 200 -6.08 -14.23 -4.61
CA ILE A 200 -5.51 -14.21 -3.25
C ILE A 200 -4.20 -13.40 -3.14
N ALA A 201 -3.43 -13.24 -4.22
CA ALA A 201 -2.22 -12.42 -4.20
C ALA A 201 -2.52 -10.95 -3.84
N LEU A 202 -3.75 -10.46 -4.05
CA LEU A 202 -4.18 -9.13 -3.62
C LEU A 202 -4.02 -8.93 -2.11
N PHE A 203 -4.21 -9.97 -1.31
CA PHE A 203 -4.00 -9.93 0.14
C PHE A 203 -2.54 -9.62 0.49
N GLY A 204 -1.59 -10.28 -0.19
CA GLY A 204 -0.17 -10.00 -0.02
C GLY A 204 0.23 -8.63 -0.52
N ILE A 205 -0.22 -8.26 -1.73
CA ILE A 205 0.07 -6.93 -2.29
C ILE A 205 -0.43 -5.82 -1.37
N ALA A 206 -1.67 -5.94 -0.85
CA ALA A 206 -2.23 -4.93 0.04
C ALA A 206 -1.55 -4.90 1.42
N THR A 207 -1.10 -6.04 1.93
CA THR A 207 -0.30 -6.09 3.16
C THR A 207 1.03 -5.36 2.99
N PHE A 208 1.77 -5.63 1.91
CA PHE A 208 3.03 -4.93 1.63
C PHE A 208 2.78 -3.45 1.37
N ALA A 209 1.73 -3.09 0.62
CA ALA A 209 1.34 -1.70 0.40
C ALA A 209 1.08 -0.97 1.73
N PHE A 210 0.40 -1.61 2.69
CA PHE A 210 0.14 -1.03 4.00
C PHE A 210 1.44 -0.71 4.76
N PHE A 211 2.40 -1.65 4.78
CA PHE A 211 3.69 -1.40 5.43
C PHE A 211 4.51 -0.35 4.68
N GLU A 212 4.47 -0.31 3.35
CA GLU A 212 5.13 0.72 2.56
C GLU A 212 4.54 2.11 2.81
N VAL A 213 3.22 2.23 2.99
CA VAL A 213 2.55 3.48 3.40
C VAL A 213 3.04 3.93 4.79
N CYS A 214 3.25 2.99 5.70
CA CYS A 214 3.65 3.29 7.08
C CYS A 214 5.14 3.61 7.21
N ASP A 215 6.00 2.90 6.48
CA ASP A 215 7.44 2.85 6.76
C ASP A 215 8.33 3.13 5.56
N GLY A 216 7.76 3.10 4.36
CA GLY A 216 8.43 3.41 3.11
C GLY A 216 8.58 4.91 2.86
N SER A 217 8.95 5.25 1.63
CA SER A 217 9.01 6.66 1.25
C SER A 217 7.61 7.24 1.19
N PHE A 218 7.38 8.35 1.91
CA PHE A 218 6.03 8.86 2.12
C PHE A 218 5.43 9.33 0.80
N GLY A 219 4.31 8.71 0.40
CA GLY A 219 3.63 8.94 -0.87
C GLY A 219 4.04 8.00 -2.00
N GLU A 220 5.03 7.12 -1.84
CA GLU A 220 5.65 6.37 -2.95
C GLU A 220 5.33 4.87 -2.97
N TRP A 221 4.05 4.51 -2.89
CA TRP A 221 3.57 3.11 -2.85
C TRP A 221 2.88 2.66 -4.15
N GLN A 222 2.94 3.47 -5.22
CA GLN A 222 2.24 3.21 -6.49
C GLN A 222 2.61 1.88 -7.15
N CYS A 223 3.80 1.33 -6.91
CA CYS A 223 4.22 0.07 -7.51
C CYS A 223 3.30 -1.08 -7.06
N HIS A 224 2.94 -1.15 -5.78
CA HIS A 224 2.01 -2.12 -5.25
C HIS A 224 0.61 -1.92 -5.83
N LEU A 225 0.16 -0.66 -5.92
CA LEU A 225 -1.16 -0.33 -6.44
C LEU A 225 -1.31 -0.71 -7.92
N ASN A 226 -0.29 -0.44 -8.75
CA ASN A 226 -0.26 -0.86 -10.15
C ASN A 226 -0.26 -2.40 -10.29
N GLY A 227 0.47 -3.09 -9.42
CA GLY A 227 0.46 -4.55 -9.36
C GLY A 227 -0.93 -5.10 -9.01
N ALA A 228 -1.57 -4.55 -7.98
CA ALA A 228 -2.93 -4.92 -7.59
C ALA A 228 -3.94 -4.61 -8.71
N ARG A 229 -3.85 -3.43 -9.33
CA ARG A 229 -4.70 -3.03 -10.45
C ARG A 229 -4.57 -3.99 -11.63
N SER A 230 -3.35 -4.35 -12.02
CA SER A 230 -3.10 -5.27 -13.12
C SER A 230 -3.66 -6.67 -12.83
N LEU A 231 -3.60 -7.12 -11.57
CA LEU A 231 -4.19 -8.40 -11.16
C LEU A 231 -5.71 -8.32 -11.12
N LEU A 232 -6.30 -7.20 -10.67
CA LEU A 232 -7.74 -6.99 -10.72
C LEU A 232 -8.25 -6.94 -12.16
N ASP A 233 -7.59 -6.25 -13.07
CA ASP A 233 -7.98 -6.18 -14.50
C ASP A 233 -8.01 -7.57 -15.16
N PHE A 234 -7.21 -8.52 -14.65
CA PHE A 234 -7.23 -9.90 -15.12
C PHE A 234 -8.51 -10.65 -14.69
N HIS A 235 -9.10 -10.32 -13.55
CA HIS A 235 -10.27 -11.01 -12.97
C HIS A 235 -11.58 -10.23 -13.12
N CYS A 236 -11.52 -8.90 -13.13
CA CYS A 236 -12.65 -8.00 -12.99
C CYS A 236 -12.55 -6.88 -14.03
N HIS A 237 -13.57 -6.72 -14.88
CA HIS A 237 -13.63 -5.64 -15.87
C HIS A 237 -14.63 -4.55 -15.51
N ASN A 238 -15.46 -4.81 -14.51
CA ASN A 238 -16.53 -3.94 -14.02
C ASN A 238 -16.90 -4.34 -12.59
N LYS A 239 -17.77 -3.53 -11.96
CA LYS A 239 -18.25 -3.76 -10.60
C LYS A 239 -18.92 -5.13 -10.41
N ALA A 240 -19.73 -5.60 -11.35
CA ALA A 240 -20.41 -6.89 -11.19
C ALA A 240 -19.44 -8.09 -11.16
N ASP A 241 -18.32 -8.01 -11.87
CA ASP A 241 -17.27 -9.03 -11.78
C ASP A 241 -16.53 -8.97 -10.43
N LEU A 242 -16.29 -7.77 -9.91
CA LEU A 242 -15.70 -7.59 -8.58
C LEU A 242 -16.64 -8.10 -7.48
N ASP A 243 -17.93 -7.79 -7.56
CA ASP A 243 -18.94 -8.28 -6.61
C ASP A 243 -18.98 -9.81 -6.62
N ARG A 244 -18.97 -10.44 -7.80
CA ARG A 244 -18.90 -11.91 -7.92
C ARG A 244 -17.64 -12.47 -7.28
N LEU A 245 -16.47 -11.89 -7.57
CA LEU A 245 -15.21 -12.35 -6.99
C LEU A 245 -15.16 -12.13 -5.47
N SER A 246 -15.79 -11.08 -4.96
CA SER A 246 -15.86 -10.79 -3.53
C SER A 246 -16.69 -11.82 -2.74
N HIS A 247 -17.62 -12.51 -3.40
CA HIS A 247 -18.33 -13.64 -2.81
C HIS A 247 -17.46 -14.90 -2.71
N GLU A 248 -16.51 -15.07 -3.63
CA GLU A 248 -15.54 -16.19 -3.60
C GLU A 248 -14.38 -15.91 -2.64
N LEU A 249 -13.99 -14.64 -2.50
CA LEU A 249 -12.94 -14.16 -1.63
C LEU A 249 -13.48 -13.12 -0.66
N THR A 250 -13.96 -13.59 0.49
CA THR A 250 -14.37 -12.74 1.61
C THR A 250 -13.30 -11.70 1.93
N GLY A 251 -13.67 -10.44 2.23
CA GLY A 251 -12.69 -9.41 2.56
C GLY A 251 -12.04 -8.70 1.35
N LEU A 252 -12.34 -9.15 0.11
CA LEU A 252 -11.78 -8.53 -1.09
C LEU A 252 -12.20 -7.06 -1.24
N ASN A 253 -13.46 -6.73 -0.96
CA ASN A 253 -13.96 -5.35 -1.10
C ASN A 253 -13.22 -4.41 -0.15
N GLU A 254 -12.94 -4.86 1.07
CA GLU A 254 -12.18 -4.13 2.06
C GLU A 254 -10.73 -3.93 1.60
N ILE A 255 -10.10 -4.96 1.00
CA ILE A 255 -8.76 -4.84 0.41
C ILE A 255 -8.77 -3.78 -0.69
N VAL A 256 -9.72 -3.85 -1.63
CA VAL A 256 -9.85 -2.89 -2.72
C VAL A 256 -10.11 -1.48 -2.18
N ALA A 257 -10.96 -1.33 -1.16
CA ALA A 257 -11.24 -0.04 -0.52
C ALA A 257 -9.96 0.61 0.03
N HIS A 258 -9.08 -0.15 0.69
CA HIS A 258 -7.80 0.38 1.19
C HIS A 258 -6.84 0.74 0.05
N LEU A 259 -6.74 -0.09 -0.99
CA LEU A 259 -5.89 0.18 -2.15
C LEU A 259 -6.32 1.46 -2.88
N VAL A 260 -7.63 1.65 -3.04
CA VAL A 260 -8.24 2.82 -3.65
C VAL A 260 -8.06 4.07 -2.78
N TRP A 261 -8.17 3.93 -1.45
CA TRP A 261 -7.85 5.00 -0.52
C TRP A 261 -6.38 5.43 -0.65
N PHE A 262 -5.45 4.46 -0.69
CA PHE A 262 -4.02 4.72 -0.89
C PHE A 262 -3.72 5.35 -2.26
N ASP A 263 -4.45 4.96 -3.31
CA ASP A 263 -4.33 5.57 -4.64
C ASP A 263 -4.67 7.06 -4.60
N THR A 264 -5.86 7.41 -4.07
CA THR A 264 -6.28 8.81 -3.96
C THR A 264 -5.33 9.60 -3.06
N MET A 265 -5.01 9.10 -1.86
CA MET A 265 -4.14 9.81 -0.92
C MET A 265 -2.73 9.98 -1.47
N GLY A 266 -2.18 8.96 -2.12
CA GLY A 266 -0.88 9.03 -2.77
C GLY A 266 -0.85 10.08 -3.88
N ALA A 267 -1.91 10.16 -4.70
CA ALA A 267 -2.02 11.18 -5.74
C ALA A 267 -2.12 12.61 -5.17
N ILE A 268 -2.83 12.78 -4.05
CA ILE A 268 -2.91 14.06 -3.34
C ILE A 268 -1.54 14.48 -2.78
N ILE A 269 -0.89 13.57 -2.05
CA ILE A 269 0.43 13.77 -1.41
C ILE A 269 1.51 14.12 -2.44
N ARG A 270 1.56 13.39 -3.56
CA ARG A 270 2.58 13.60 -4.60
C ARG A 270 2.31 14.80 -5.50
N GLY A 271 1.12 15.38 -5.47
CA GLY A 271 0.77 16.40 -6.47
C GLY A 271 0.48 15.81 -7.86
N SER A 272 0.30 14.49 -7.99
CA SER A 272 0.19 13.83 -9.30
C SER A 272 -1.21 13.92 -9.90
N ASN A 273 -1.27 13.78 -11.22
CA ASN A 273 -2.49 13.73 -12.01
C ASN A 273 -2.82 12.28 -12.39
N GLY A 274 -4.10 11.94 -12.36
CA GLY A 274 -4.60 10.60 -12.63
C GLY A 274 -4.64 9.72 -11.39
N LEU A 275 -5.50 8.71 -11.46
CA LEU A 275 -5.71 7.69 -10.44
C LEU A 275 -5.50 6.32 -11.08
N ILE A 276 -4.97 5.36 -10.31
CA ILE A 276 -4.66 4.01 -10.78
C ILE A 276 -5.94 3.18 -10.92
N PHE A 277 -6.88 3.36 -10.00
CA PHE A 277 -8.15 2.62 -10.00
C PHE A 277 -9.30 3.45 -10.59
N ASP A 278 -10.20 2.78 -11.30
CA ASP A 278 -11.40 3.40 -11.86
C ASP A 278 -12.43 3.77 -10.78
N ASP A 279 -13.45 4.53 -11.17
CA ASP A 279 -14.53 4.97 -10.27
C ASP A 279 -15.35 3.84 -9.69
N TRP A 280 -15.61 2.80 -10.47
CA TRP A 280 -16.39 1.67 -10.00
C TRP A 280 -15.66 0.88 -8.89
N HIS A 281 -14.33 0.96 -8.81
CA HIS A 281 -13.57 0.41 -7.67
C HIS A 281 -13.77 1.28 -6.41
N ARG A 282 -14.01 2.59 -6.54
CA ARG A 282 -14.23 3.51 -5.40
C ARG A 282 -15.56 3.26 -4.71
N GLU A 283 -16.48 2.60 -5.38
CA GLU A 283 -17.76 2.19 -4.78
C GLU A 283 -17.60 1.13 -3.68
N THR A 284 -16.39 0.57 -3.47
CA THR A 284 -16.11 -0.30 -2.31
C THR A 284 -15.88 0.46 -1.01
N LEU A 285 -15.66 1.79 -1.07
CA LEU A 285 -15.53 2.64 0.11
C LEU A 285 -16.90 2.82 0.78
N SER A 286 -17.13 2.08 1.85
CA SER A 286 -18.39 2.13 2.62
C SER A 286 -18.45 3.32 3.58
N GLU A 287 -19.65 3.64 4.06
CA GLU A 287 -19.84 4.62 5.14
C GLU A 287 -19.04 4.24 6.40
N GLU A 288 -18.95 2.94 6.73
CA GLU A 288 -18.13 2.45 7.83
C GLU A 288 -16.64 2.74 7.60
N PHE A 289 -16.14 2.61 6.36
CA PHE A 289 -14.77 2.97 6.02
C PHE A 289 -14.50 4.46 6.31
N PHE A 290 -15.39 5.34 5.84
CA PHE A 290 -15.27 6.78 6.05
C PHE A 290 -15.34 7.15 7.54
N ALA A 291 -16.23 6.52 8.29
CA ALA A 291 -16.33 6.70 9.74
C ALA A 291 -15.04 6.28 10.47
N ASN A 292 -14.41 5.18 10.03
CA ASN A 292 -13.17 4.68 10.63
C ASN A 292 -11.97 5.62 10.40
N VAL A 293 -11.85 6.21 9.20
CA VAL A 293 -10.76 7.16 8.86
C VAL A 293 -11.09 8.62 9.22
N GLY A 294 -12.35 8.90 9.54
CA GLY A 294 -12.88 10.22 9.89
C GLY A 294 -12.89 11.23 8.75
N CYS A 295 -12.91 10.75 7.49
CA CYS A 295 -12.92 11.61 6.31
C CYS A 295 -14.37 11.77 5.81
N PRO A 296 -14.90 13.01 5.74
CA PRO A 296 -16.20 13.24 5.13
C PRO A 296 -16.21 12.80 3.66
N VAL A 297 -17.32 12.19 3.23
CA VAL A 297 -17.47 11.62 1.88
C VAL A 297 -17.31 12.70 0.80
N ASP A 298 -17.90 13.87 1.01
CA ASP A 298 -17.79 15.04 0.13
C ASP A 298 -16.35 15.57 0.05
N THR A 299 -15.61 15.56 1.16
CA THR A 299 -14.18 15.90 1.19
C THR A 299 -13.35 14.87 0.40
N PHE A 300 -13.69 13.58 0.48
CA PHE A 300 -13.03 12.57 -0.34
C PHE A 300 -13.31 12.75 -1.83
N HIS A 301 -14.54 13.10 -2.21
CA HIS A 301 -14.88 13.42 -3.59
C HIS A 301 -14.06 14.59 -4.13
N LEU A 302 -13.80 15.63 -3.34
CA LEU A 302 -12.89 16.71 -3.73
C LEU A 302 -11.49 16.19 -4.08
N PHE A 303 -10.94 15.26 -3.29
CA PHE A 303 -9.63 14.68 -3.59
C PHE A 303 -9.64 13.90 -4.92
N VAL A 304 -10.69 13.11 -5.16
CA VAL A 304 -10.83 12.36 -6.41
C VAL A 304 -10.94 13.30 -7.61
N THR A 305 -11.78 14.33 -7.52
CA THR A 305 -11.94 15.33 -8.58
C THR A 305 -10.63 16.06 -8.83
N LEU A 306 -9.94 16.51 -7.79
CA LEU A 306 -8.65 17.19 -7.91
C LEU A 306 -7.58 16.30 -8.57
N ALA A 307 -7.50 15.02 -8.18
CA ALA A 307 -6.53 14.09 -8.75
C ALA A 307 -6.81 13.79 -10.23
N LYS A 308 -8.07 13.74 -10.65
CA LYS A 308 -8.46 13.53 -12.05
C LYS A 308 -8.32 14.76 -12.94
N ALA A 309 -8.46 15.96 -12.36
CA ALA A 309 -8.59 17.20 -13.11
C ALA A 309 -7.37 17.55 -13.99
N GLY A 310 -6.22 16.91 -13.79
CA GLY A 310 -5.08 17.05 -14.71
C GLY A 310 -4.57 18.49 -14.79
N ASN A 311 -4.28 18.97 -16.00
CA ASN A 311 -3.92 20.38 -16.26
C ASN A 311 -5.15 21.27 -16.58
N HIS A 312 -6.34 20.69 -16.69
CA HIS A 312 -7.60 21.40 -16.98
C HIS A 312 -8.45 21.50 -15.71
N ILE A 313 -7.81 21.90 -14.61
CA ILE A 313 -8.49 22.06 -13.33
C ILE A 313 -9.47 23.22 -13.47
N ASN A 314 -10.77 22.95 -13.29
CA ASN A 314 -11.72 24.00 -12.99
C ASN A 314 -11.46 24.48 -11.54
N THR A 315 -10.36 25.21 -11.37
CA THR A 315 -9.82 25.60 -10.06
C THR A 315 -10.78 26.45 -9.26
N LEU A 316 -11.68 27.17 -9.94
CA LEU A 316 -12.65 28.05 -9.29
C LEU A 316 -13.70 27.26 -8.52
N ASP A 317 -14.35 26.29 -9.17
CA ASP A 317 -15.39 25.48 -8.51
C ASP A 317 -14.83 24.68 -7.34
N LEU A 318 -13.67 24.02 -7.53
CA LEU A 318 -12.98 23.34 -6.44
C LEU A 318 -12.58 24.27 -5.29
N SER A 319 -12.22 25.53 -5.60
CA SER A 319 -11.91 26.52 -4.57
C SER A 319 -13.15 26.92 -3.78
N PHE A 320 -14.31 27.04 -4.43
CA PHE A 320 -15.57 27.35 -3.75
C PHE A 320 -16.04 26.17 -2.88
N GLU A 321 -15.95 24.94 -3.37
CA GLU A 321 -16.28 23.75 -2.58
C GLU A 321 -15.36 23.60 -1.36
N ALA A 322 -14.05 23.83 -1.53
CA ALA A 322 -13.11 23.81 -0.41
C ALA A 322 -13.38 24.95 0.60
N LEU A 323 -13.76 26.14 0.11
CA LEU A 323 -14.13 27.25 0.96
C LEU A 323 -15.38 26.93 1.77
N ASP A 324 -16.42 26.38 1.14
CA ASP A 324 -17.66 25.96 1.80
C ASP A 324 -17.37 24.95 2.92
N GLN A 325 -16.56 23.93 2.64
CA GLN A 325 -16.12 22.96 3.65
C GLN A 325 -15.35 23.63 4.81
N LEU A 326 -14.45 24.58 4.54
CA LEU A 326 -13.72 25.29 5.60
C LEU A 326 -14.60 26.18 6.49
N LEU A 327 -15.77 26.60 6.01
CA LEU A 327 -16.75 27.35 6.81
C LEU A 327 -17.49 26.44 7.80
N LEU A 328 -17.55 25.13 7.54
CA LEU A 328 -18.04 24.10 8.46
C LEU A 328 -17.01 23.86 9.58
N ARG A 329 -16.93 24.76 10.55
CA ARG A 329 -15.99 24.67 11.68
C ARG A 329 -16.52 23.75 12.78
N ALA A 330 -15.66 22.88 13.31
CA ALA A 330 -15.98 22.23 14.59
C ALA A 330 -15.74 23.18 15.76
N GLU A 331 -16.57 23.05 16.78
CA GLU A 331 -16.49 23.84 18.00
C GLU A 331 -15.26 23.50 18.85
N PRO A 332 -14.82 24.38 19.77
CA PRO A 332 -13.64 24.15 20.62
C PRO A 332 -13.69 22.91 21.53
N ARG A 333 -14.86 22.29 21.73
CA ARG A 333 -15.07 21.04 22.50
C ARG A 333 -15.52 19.87 21.61
N SER A 334 -15.16 19.91 20.33
CA SER A 334 -15.53 18.87 19.36
C SER A 334 -14.87 17.53 19.69
N SER A 335 -15.56 16.44 19.36
CA SER A 335 -15.01 15.09 19.43
C SER A 335 -13.75 14.93 18.55
N ASP A 336 -12.92 13.93 18.85
CA ASP A 336 -11.76 13.57 18.02
C ASP A 336 -12.14 13.35 16.55
N ILE A 337 -13.33 12.79 16.28
CA ILE A 337 -13.85 12.59 14.93
C ILE A 337 -14.07 13.94 14.22
N ALA A 338 -14.76 14.88 14.87
CA ALA A 338 -15.01 16.19 14.29
C ALA A 338 -13.72 17.01 14.09
N LEU A 339 -12.69 16.79 14.93
CA LEU A 339 -11.37 17.35 14.71
C LEU A 339 -10.72 16.79 13.44
N VAL A 340 -10.71 15.46 13.25
CA VAL A 340 -10.10 14.87 12.05
C VAL A 340 -10.87 15.19 10.77
N GLU A 341 -12.20 15.34 10.83
CA GLU A 341 -12.98 15.82 9.67
C GLU A 341 -12.49 17.20 9.22
N ASN A 342 -12.26 18.13 10.17
CA ASN A 342 -11.70 19.43 9.85
C ASN A 342 -10.26 19.34 9.31
N ALA A 343 -9.46 18.40 9.81
CA ALA A 343 -8.13 18.16 9.26
C ALA A 343 -8.20 17.75 7.79
N TRP A 344 -9.14 16.87 7.42
CA TRP A 344 -9.37 16.49 6.03
C TRP A 344 -9.82 17.66 5.17
N ARG A 345 -10.76 18.49 5.65
CA ARG A 345 -11.19 19.71 4.95
C ARG A 345 -10.03 20.69 4.73
N CYS A 346 -9.15 20.87 5.73
CA CYS A 346 -7.93 21.66 5.58
C CYS A 346 -6.97 21.03 4.56
N THR A 347 -6.86 19.70 4.55
CA THR A 347 -6.03 18.95 3.60
C THR A 347 -6.50 19.19 2.17
N ALA A 348 -7.82 19.14 1.92
CA ALA A 348 -8.41 19.47 0.62
C ALA A 348 -8.10 20.90 0.20
N ALA A 349 -8.32 21.87 1.08
CA ALA A 349 -8.01 23.27 0.80
C ALA A 349 -6.52 23.50 0.47
N ILE A 350 -5.60 22.93 1.26
CA ILE A 350 -4.15 23.04 0.99
C ILE A 350 -3.81 22.40 -0.35
N ALA A 351 -4.33 21.21 -0.64
CA ALA A 351 -4.09 20.50 -1.90
C ALA A 351 -4.62 21.27 -3.13
N ILE A 352 -5.79 21.90 -3.01
CA ILE A 352 -6.39 22.68 -4.09
C ILE A 352 -5.60 23.98 -4.29
N ILE A 353 -5.44 24.79 -3.24
CA ILE A 353 -4.77 26.11 -3.30
C ILE A 353 -3.33 25.99 -3.80
N SER A 354 -2.61 24.95 -3.39
CA SER A 354 -1.22 24.71 -3.82
C SER A 354 -1.09 24.40 -5.31
N ARG A 355 -2.14 23.88 -5.96
CA ARG A 355 -2.18 23.53 -7.38
C ARG A 355 -2.78 24.62 -8.28
N ILE A 356 -3.31 25.70 -7.71
CA ILE A 356 -3.83 26.83 -8.50
C ILE A 356 -2.67 27.54 -9.22
N GLY A 357 -2.82 27.73 -10.53
CA GLY A 357 -1.85 28.41 -11.39
C GLY A 357 -1.78 29.92 -11.15
N ASP A 358 -1.03 30.33 -10.13
CA ASP A 358 -0.45 31.68 -9.98
C ASP A 358 0.49 31.66 -8.77
N ALA A 359 1.73 31.20 -8.98
CA ALA A 359 2.69 30.98 -7.91
C ALA A 359 2.92 32.24 -7.03
N GLY A 360 2.86 33.41 -7.67
CA GLY A 360 3.23 34.71 -7.09
C GLY A 360 2.11 35.41 -6.32
N SER A 361 0.84 35.01 -6.51
CA SER A 361 -0.32 35.64 -5.88
C SER A 361 -0.18 35.74 -4.36
N LEU A 362 -0.19 36.97 -3.84
CA LEU A 362 -0.17 37.25 -2.40
C LEU A 362 -1.42 36.68 -1.71
N SER A 363 -2.59 36.83 -2.34
CA SER A 363 -3.86 36.33 -1.82
C SER A 363 -3.84 34.81 -1.69
N ARG A 364 -3.32 34.11 -2.70
CA ARG A 364 -3.15 32.65 -2.67
C ARG A 364 -2.20 32.22 -1.54
N ARG A 365 -1.05 32.89 -1.39
CA ARG A 365 -0.09 32.61 -0.31
C ARG A 365 -0.71 32.81 1.08
N LYS A 366 -1.48 33.90 1.27
CA LYS A 366 -2.20 34.16 2.53
C LYS A 366 -3.26 33.10 2.82
N ALA A 367 -4.05 32.72 1.82
CA ALA A 367 -5.06 31.67 1.95
C ALA A 367 -4.42 30.32 2.30
N LEU A 368 -3.32 29.96 1.64
CA LEU A 368 -2.56 28.75 1.92
C LEU A 368 -2.02 28.75 3.36
N SER A 369 -1.36 29.83 3.79
CA SER A 369 -0.88 29.97 5.18
C SER A 369 -2.01 29.82 6.20
N THR A 370 -3.19 30.41 5.92
CA THR A 370 -4.36 30.33 6.81
C THR A 370 -4.91 28.90 6.91
N ALA A 371 -4.95 28.18 5.79
CA ALA A 371 -5.35 26.77 5.75
C ALA A 371 -4.35 25.88 6.51
N VAL A 372 -3.05 26.15 6.37
CA VAL A 372 -1.97 25.47 7.12
C VAL A 372 -2.08 25.76 8.61
N ASP A 373 -2.36 27.00 9.03
CA ASP A 373 -2.57 27.34 10.43
C ASP A 373 -3.74 26.59 11.05
N GLN A 374 -4.85 26.45 10.30
CA GLN A 374 -6.01 25.70 10.75
C GLN A 374 -5.70 24.19 10.87
N ALA A 375 -4.97 23.62 9.89
CA ALA A 375 -4.48 22.24 9.97
C ALA A 375 -3.57 22.03 11.20
N CYS A 376 -2.61 22.92 11.41
CA CYS A 376 -1.71 22.88 12.57
C CYS A 376 -2.47 23.02 13.90
N ARG A 377 -3.53 23.83 13.96
CA ARG A 377 -4.38 23.93 15.15
C ARG A 377 -5.01 22.58 15.50
N VAL A 378 -5.57 21.88 14.51
CA VAL A 378 -6.15 20.55 14.73
C VAL A 378 -5.08 19.55 15.19
N ILE A 379 -3.93 19.52 14.51
CA ILE A 379 -2.80 18.63 14.85
C ILE A 379 -2.32 18.86 16.29
N ALA A 380 -2.26 20.11 16.73
CA ALA A 380 -1.79 20.47 18.07
C ALA A 380 -2.78 20.10 19.19
N ILE A 381 -4.09 20.10 18.89
CA ILE A 381 -5.15 19.80 19.87
C ILE A 381 -5.45 18.30 19.94
N MET A 382 -5.28 17.56 18.84
CA MET A 382 -5.61 16.13 18.79
C MET A 382 -4.77 15.32 19.80
N PRO A 383 -5.40 14.54 20.70
CA PRO A 383 -4.67 13.65 21.61
C PRO A 383 -3.88 12.58 20.85
N PRO A 384 -2.57 12.40 21.10
CA PRO A 384 -1.79 11.33 20.48
C PRO A 384 -2.28 9.91 20.84
N THR A 385 -3.02 9.78 21.94
CA THR A 385 -3.67 8.53 22.37
C THR A 385 -4.95 8.24 21.62
N SER A 386 -5.49 9.19 20.85
CA SER A 386 -6.69 8.98 20.05
C SER A 386 -6.43 7.92 18.98
N GLY A 387 -7.37 6.99 18.82
CA GLY A 387 -7.30 5.98 17.77
C GLY A 387 -7.21 6.60 16.37
N ILE A 388 -7.82 7.78 16.17
CA ILE A 388 -7.90 8.42 14.86
C ILE A 388 -6.68 9.31 14.53
N TYR A 389 -5.75 9.48 15.49
CA TYR A 389 -4.56 10.34 15.36
C TYR A 389 -3.70 10.04 14.13
N ILE A 390 -3.60 8.75 13.76
CA ILE A 390 -2.79 8.29 12.62
C ILE A 390 -3.31 8.80 11.27
N HIS A 391 -4.60 9.16 11.19
CA HIS A 391 -5.22 9.62 9.94
C HIS A 391 -4.87 11.08 9.62
N LEU A 392 -4.24 11.80 10.55
CA LEU A 392 -3.72 13.15 10.30
C LEU A 392 -2.45 13.18 9.43
N ALA A 393 -1.91 12.03 8.99
CA ALA A 393 -0.61 11.97 8.33
C ALA A 393 -0.56 12.75 7.01
N ALA A 394 -1.61 12.65 6.18
CA ALA A 394 -1.70 13.42 4.95
C ALA A 394 -1.81 14.93 5.24
N THR A 395 -2.60 15.30 6.25
CA THR A 395 -2.74 16.69 6.71
C THR A 395 -1.40 17.25 7.19
N ALA A 396 -0.70 16.53 8.07
CA ALA A 396 0.58 16.93 8.62
C ALA A 396 1.65 17.05 7.53
N TYR A 397 1.64 16.16 6.54
CA TYR A 397 2.56 16.22 5.41
C TYR A 397 2.29 17.45 4.54
N LEU A 398 1.05 17.68 4.10
CA LEU A 398 0.75 18.86 3.28
C LEU A 398 0.94 20.17 4.05
N ALA A 399 0.56 20.22 5.32
CA ALA A 399 0.83 21.36 6.19
C ALA A 399 2.33 21.61 6.34
N GLY A 400 3.13 20.56 6.51
CA GLY A 400 4.59 20.64 6.57
C GLY A 400 5.20 21.13 5.26
N ILE A 401 4.83 20.54 4.14
CA ILE A 401 5.31 20.94 2.82
C ILE A 401 4.90 22.37 2.49
N HIS A 402 3.78 22.89 3.00
CA HIS A 402 3.33 24.25 2.75
C HIS A 402 3.51 25.20 3.94
N ALA A 403 4.35 24.83 4.91
CA ALA A 403 4.64 25.67 6.06
C ALA A 403 5.31 26.98 5.62
N THR A 404 4.89 28.09 6.22
CA THR A 404 5.38 29.43 5.92
C THR A 404 6.09 30.09 7.11
N HIS A 405 6.06 29.47 8.30
CA HIS A 405 6.77 29.99 9.47
C HIS A 405 7.21 28.89 10.47
N PRO A 406 8.22 29.14 11.31
CA PRO A 406 8.82 28.11 12.19
C PRO A 406 7.83 27.42 13.15
N ARG A 407 6.82 28.15 13.65
CA ARG A 407 5.82 27.56 14.55
C ARG A 407 4.98 26.43 13.90
N GLN A 408 4.65 26.53 12.61
CA GLN A 408 3.96 25.45 11.89
C GLN A 408 4.88 24.22 11.78
N CYS A 409 6.17 24.45 11.49
CA CYS A 409 7.18 23.41 11.40
C CYS A 409 7.30 22.62 12.71
N GLU A 410 7.31 23.31 13.85
CA GLU A 410 7.41 22.66 15.17
C GLU A 410 6.18 21.80 15.52
N ILE A 411 4.98 22.26 15.15
CA ILE A 411 3.74 21.48 15.34
C ILE A 411 3.80 20.21 14.50
N VAL A 412 4.19 20.32 13.23
CA VAL A 412 4.32 19.18 12.31
C VAL A 412 5.43 18.22 12.79
N ARG A 413 6.56 18.75 13.27
CA ARG A 413 7.65 17.96 13.88
C ARG A 413 7.17 17.16 15.09
N THR A 414 6.37 17.79 15.95
CA THR A 414 5.75 17.13 17.11
C THR A 414 4.84 15.98 16.67
N TYR A 415 4.00 16.17 15.65
CA TYR A 415 3.16 15.11 15.08
C TYR A 415 3.99 13.90 14.66
N TRP A 416 5.00 14.10 13.81
CA TRP A 416 5.84 13.00 13.32
C TRP A 416 6.60 12.30 14.45
N ARG A 417 7.06 13.06 15.45
CA ARG A 417 7.70 12.49 16.65
C ARG A 417 6.74 11.58 17.41
N ASN A 418 5.48 11.99 17.58
CA ASN A 418 4.46 11.18 18.25
C ASN A 418 4.17 9.89 17.45
N CYS A 419 4.08 9.97 16.12
CA CYS A 419 3.92 8.79 15.27
C CYS A 419 5.10 7.81 15.33
N ARG A 420 6.31 8.29 15.63
CA ARG A 420 7.48 7.41 15.83
C ARG A 420 7.59 6.88 17.26
N ALA A 421 7.03 7.60 18.23
CA ALA A 421 7.04 7.19 19.63
C ALA A 421 5.94 6.15 19.96
N SER A 422 5.00 5.89 19.05
CA SER A 422 4.03 4.80 19.23
C SER A 422 4.69 3.42 19.12
N ASP A 423 4.04 2.41 19.69
CA ASP A 423 4.50 0.99 19.70
C ASP A 423 4.86 0.44 18.32
N PHE A 424 4.27 1.04 17.28
CA PHE A 424 4.61 0.86 15.89
C PHE A 424 5.08 2.21 15.32
N PRO A 425 6.40 2.48 15.24
CA PRO A 425 6.92 3.72 14.67
C PRO A 425 6.49 3.87 13.21
N ARG A 426 6.04 5.07 12.82
CA ARG A 426 5.56 5.37 11.45
C ARG A 426 6.22 6.59 10.84
N TYR A 427 6.19 6.63 9.51
CA TYR A 427 6.47 7.76 8.62
C TYR A 427 7.85 8.41 8.82
N PRO A 428 8.96 7.63 8.88
CA PRO A 428 10.29 8.20 9.09
C PRO A 428 10.66 9.21 7.98
N ASP A 429 10.29 8.92 6.73
CA ASP A 429 10.58 9.75 5.57
C ASP A 429 9.70 11.01 5.46
N GLY A 430 8.47 10.97 6.01
CA GLY A 430 7.53 12.09 5.95
C GLY A 430 8.06 13.36 6.61
N GLN A 431 8.68 13.23 7.80
CA GLN A 431 9.36 14.36 8.43
C GLN A 431 10.59 14.80 7.65
N ALA A 432 11.42 13.87 7.17
CA ALA A 432 12.66 14.19 6.47
C ALA A 432 12.40 15.05 5.22
N LYS A 433 11.36 14.73 4.45
CA LYS A 433 10.89 15.52 3.30
C LYS A 433 10.46 16.93 3.69
N CYS A 434 9.72 17.09 4.79
CA CYS A 434 9.33 18.41 5.30
C CYS A 434 10.55 19.24 5.72
N GLU A 435 11.47 18.65 6.50
CA GLU A 435 12.69 19.32 6.97
C GLU A 435 13.61 19.76 5.82
N ALA A 436 13.75 18.93 4.78
CA ALA A 436 14.51 19.28 3.60
C ALA A 436 13.97 20.54 2.92
N LYS A 437 12.63 20.66 2.84
CA LYS A 437 11.98 21.85 2.31
C LYS A 437 12.14 23.07 3.20
N TRP A 438 11.95 22.92 4.52
CA TRP A 438 12.10 24.03 5.46
C TRP A 438 13.50 24.62 5.45
N ARG A 439 14.55 23.80 5.36
CA ARG A 439 15.94 24.28 5.21
C ARG A 439 16.14 25.07 3.92
N ALA A 440 15.55 24.61 2.81
CA ALA A 440 15.64 25.32 1.53
C ALA A 440 14.93 26.68 1.56
N GLU A 441 13.90 26.83 2.39
CA GLU A 441 13.13 28.07 2.56
C GLU A 441 13.58 28.92 3.76
N GLY A 442 14.62 28.51 4.50
CA GLY A 442 15.16 29.24 5.66
C GLY A 442 14.26 29.22 6.91
N LEU A 443 13.41 28.19 7.04
CA LEU A 443 12.47 28.02 8.15
C LEU A 443 12.98 27.10 9.27
N ALA A 444 14.04 26.33 9.02
CA ALA A 444 14.59 25.29 9.92
C ALA A 444 16.08 25.46 10.18
#